data_AF-A0A1D1UPD4-F1
#
_entry.id   AF-A0A1D1UPD4-F1
#
_cell.length_a   1.000
_cell.length_b   1.000
_cell.length_c   1.000
_cell.angle_alpha   90.00
_cell.angle_beta   90.00
_cell.angle_gamma   90.00
#
_symmetry.space_group_name_H-M   'P 1'
#
loop_
_entity.id
_entity.type
_entity.pdbx_description
1 polymer ?
#
loop_
_entity_poly.entity_id
_entity_poly.type
_entity_poly.pdbx_seq_one_letter_code
_entity_poly.pdbx_strand_id
1 'polypeptide(L)'
;MLTDGFFELDMSVADYCKSLRLSCHCSGILLPQRSNLTLLGVPLFNEAFPSVLKAKTDSAELKTARLEKISSHQALFLLKNCLSIPKLLYVLGSSPAYRWTQSLHDFDDVIRRCTAKIVNIDMDDSAWRQASLPVANGGLGLRCAAELALPAYLASVHATHSLVSQICSETDLDAAVVEGITLWRTSCNVEPPPGLTRSVQKLWDTPPVESSFRALLEQSSPTDKARLHAVSTKESGAWLNALPVSTLGNLLEDNSFRISVGLRLGAKLCETHICRCGLKVDITGRHGLAYKHSAGRHSRHDALKGIIHRALTTCQVHNVREPIGLMRDGNMRPDGLTLVPWYQGKALA
;
A
#
# COMPACT_ATOMS: atom_id res chain seq x y z
N MET A 1 -18.63 -42.26 -25.11
CA MET A 1 -17.67 -41.60 -26.01
C MET A 1 -17.00 -40.54 -25.17
N LEU A 2 -15.78 -40.85 -24.73
CA LEU A 2 -15.14 -40.26 -23.56
C LEU A 2 -14.61 -38.86 -23.87
N THR A 3 -15.20 -37.91 -23.17
CA THR A 3 -14.68 -36.60 -22.79
C THR A 3 -13.45 -36.79 -21.90
N ASP A 4 -12.32 -36.17 -22.23
CA ASP A 4 -11.30 -35.78 -21.26
C ASP A 4 -10.56 -34.56 -21.80
N GLY A 5 -10.77 -33.44 -21.11
CA GLY A 5 -10.15 -32.15 -21.37
C GLY A 5 -8.73 -32.12 -20.82
N PHE A 6 -7.78 -31.74 -21.67
CA PHE A 6 -6.49 -31.23 -21.24
C PHE A 6 -6.71 -29.95 -20.44
N PHE A 7 -6.52 -29.97 -19.12
CA PHE A 7 -5.92 -28.90 -18.29
C PHE A 7 -5.92 -29.28 -16.79
N GLU A 8 -5.67 -30.55 -16.46
CA GLU A 8 -5.00 -30.93 -15.22
C GLU A 8 -3.54 -31.25 -15.57
N LEU A 9 -2.61 -30.37 -15.19
CA LEU A 9 -1.19 -30.73 -15.12
C LEU A 9 -0.91 -31.61 -13.88
N ASP A 10 -1.76 -32.61 -13.66
CA ASP A 10 -1.47 -33.77 -12.79
C ASP A 10 -0.84 -34.92 -13.59
N MET A 11 -0.67 -34.75 -14.91
CA MET A 11 0.46 -35.37 -15.60
C MET A 11 1.69 -34.49 -15.44
N SER A 12 2.34 -34.66 -14.29
CA SER A 12 3.79 -34.73 -14.16
C SER A 12 4.50 -34.70 -15.54
N VAL A 13 5.23 -33.63 -15.87
CA VAL A 13 6.09 -33.58 -17.08
C VAL A 13 7.06 -34.76 -17.16
N ALA A 14 7.32 -35.43 -16.02
CA ALA A 14 8.08 -36.67 -15.96
C ALA A 14 7.28 -37.88 -16.47
N ASP A 15 5.96 -37.91 -16.33
CA ASP A 15 5.09 -38.95 -16.89
C ASP A 15 4.80 -38.71 -18.37
N TYR A 16 4.75 -37.44 -18.82
CA TYR A 16 4.78 -37.11 -20.25
C TYR A 16 6.16 -37.43 -20.88
N CYS A 17 7.28 -37.15 -20.20
CA CYS A 17 8.61 -37.58 -20.67
C CYS A 17 8.83 -39.10 -20.61
N LYS A 18 8.20 -39.81 -19.65
CA LYS A 18 8.15 -41.28 -19.63
C LYS A 18 7.30 -41.83 -20.78
N SER A 19 6.17 -41.21 -21.10
CA SER A 19 5.34 -41.62 -22.25
C SER A 19 6.02 -41.37 -23.59
N LEU A 20 6.83 -40.30 -23.69
CA LEU A 20 7.60 -39.94 -24.89
C LEU A 20 8.96 -40.62 -25.04
N ARG A 21 9.37 -41.54 -24.15
CA ARG A 21 10.67 -42.24 -24.29
C ARG A 21 11.88 -41.28 -24.44
N LEU A 22 11.78 -40.04 -23.97
CA LEU A 22 12.80 -39.00 -24.20
C LEU A 22 14.15 -39.35 -23.54
N SER A 23 14.12 -40.05 -22.40
CA SER A 23 15.32 -40.53 -21.71
C SER A 23 16.06 -41.66 -22.42
N CYS A 24 15.43 -42.36 -23.38
CA CYS A 24 16.08 -43.44 -24.13
C CYS A 24 16.55 -43.04 -25.54
N HIS A 25 16.19 -41.84 -26.04
CA HIS A 25 16.64 -41.34 -27.35
C HIS A 25 17.64 -40.18 -27.28
N CYS A 26 17.78 -39.49 -26.14
CA CYS A 26 18.71 -38.37 -26.00
C CYS A 26 19.48 -38.43 -24.66
N SER A 27 20.55 -39.23 -24.62
CA SER A 27 21.39 -39.53 -23.43
C SER A 27 22.17 -38.35 -22.83
N GLY A 28 21.91 -37.11 -23.25
CA GLY A 28 22.53 -35.88 -22.74
C GLY A 28 21.56 -34.82 -22.21
N ILE A 29 20.24 -35.04 -22.27
CA ILE A 29 19.26 -34.07 -21.77
C ILE A 29 19.13 -34.22 -20.25
N LEU A 30 19.68 -33.25 -19.51
CA LEU A 30 19.48 -33.14 -18.07
C LEU A 30 18.12 -32.47 -17.80
N LEU A 31 17.19 -33.23 -17.21
CA LEU A 31 15.95 -32.66 -16.70
C LEU A 31 16.22 -32.10 -15.29
N PRO A 32 16.13 -30.78 -15.08
CA PRO A 32 16.29 -30.19 -13.77
C PRO A 32 15.22 -30.70 -12.79
N GLN A 33 15.58 -30.77 -11.50
CA GLN A 33 14.63 -31.15 -10.45
C GLN A 33 13.43 -30.19 -10.44
N ARG A 34 12.22 -30.74 -10.30
CA ARG A 34 10.98 -29.95 -10.30
C ARG A 34 10.95 -28.85 -9.25
N SER A 35 11.51 -29.12 -8.07
CA SER A 35 11.61 -28.18 -6.95
C SER A 35 12.45 -26.94 -7.26
N ASN A 36 13.26 -26.98 -8.33
CA ASN A 36 14.20 -25.92 -8.70
C ASN A 36 13.89 -25.35 -10.08
N LEU A 37 12.89 -25.88 -10.78
CA LEU A 37 12.63 -25.46 -12.15
C LEU A 37 11.78 -24.19 -12.19
N THR A 38 12.41 -23.12 -12.67
CA THR A 38 11.76 -21.82 -12.87
C THR A 38 11.95 -21.34 -14.30
N LEU A 39 10.95 -20.63 -14.84
CA LEU A 39 11.05 -19.91 -16.11
C LEU A 39 10.90 -18.41 -15.84
N LEU A 40 11.89 -17.62 -16.24
CA LEU A 40 11.94 -16.17 -15.99
C LEU A 40 11.77 -15.79 -14.50
N GLY A 41 12.11 -16.70 -13.57
CA GLY A 41 11.96 -16.51 -12.12
C GLY A 41 10.57 -16.86 -11.56
N VAL A 42 9.71 -17.50 -12.35
CA VAL A 42 8.40 -18.03 -11.96
C VAL A 42 8.49 -19.56 -11.84
N PRO A 43 7.94 -20.18 -10.78
CA PRO A 43 7.95 -21.64 -10.65
C PRO A 43 7.11 -22.31 -11.75
N LEU A 44 7.65 -23.35 -12.39
CA LEU A 44 6.91 -24.13 -13.38
C LEU A 44 6.09 -25.27 -12.75
N PHE A 45 6.52 -25.76 -11.59
CA PHE A 45 5.84 -26.84 -10.87
C PHE A 45 5.54 -26.45 -9.42
N ASN A 46 4.55 -27.12 -8.84
CA ASN A 46 4.08 -26.90 -7.48
C ASN A 46 5.21 -26.99 -6.43
N GLU A 47 6.17 -27.88 -6.66
CA GLU A 47 7.31 -28.13 -5.77
C GLU A 47 8.29 -26.94 -5.71
N ALA A 48 8.31 -26.06 -6.71
CA ALA A 48 9.20 -24.90 -6.77
C ALA A 48 8.63 -23.63 -6.11
N PHE A 49 7.33 -23.57 -5.83
CA PHE A 49 6.72 -22.38 -5.23
C PHE A 49 7.29 -22.03 -3.85
N PRO A 50 7.44 -22.98 -2.90
CA PRO A 50 7.97 -22.66 -1.58
C PRO A 50 9.37 -22.04 -1.66
N SER A 51 10.25 -22.57 -2.53
CA SER A 51 11.62 -22.07 -2.67
C SER A 51 11.67 -20.68 -3.31
N VAL A 52 10.88 -20.44 -4.35
CA VAL A 52 10.80 -19.13 -5.02
C VAL A 52 10.21 -18.06 -4.10
N LEU A 53 9.08 -18.35 -3.44
CA LEU A 53 8.44 -17.40 -2.52
C LEU A 53 9.34 -17.13 -1.31
N LYS A 54 9.97 -18.16 -0.74
CA LYS A 54 10.95 -17.99 0.33
C LYS A 54 12.11 -17.09 -0.09
N ALA A 55 12.69 -17.29 -1.28
CA ALA A 55 13.76 -16.42 -1.76
C ALA A 55 13.31 -14.95 -1.92
N LYS A 56 12.05 -14.71 -2.30
CA LYS A 56 11.47 -13.36 -2.33
C LYS A 56 11.30 -12.78 -0.92
N THR A 57 10.84 -13.56 0.03
CA THR A 57 10.70 -13.19 1.45
C THR A 57 12.05 -12.86 2.07
N ASP A 58 13.05 -13.73 1.90
CA ASP A 58 14.42 -13.52 2.40
C ASP A 58 15.04 -12.25 1.78
N SER A 59 14.80 -12.01 0.48
CA SER A 59 15.23 -10.78 -0.17
C SER A 59 14.52 -9.53 0.36
N ALA A 60 13.22 -9.63 0.69
CA ALA A 60 12.48 -8.54 1.29
C ALA A 60 13.02 -8.22 2.69
N GLU A 61 13.28 -9.22 3.53
CA GLU A 61 13.83 -9.07 4.88
C GLU A 61 15.19 -8.37 4.87
N LEU A 62 16.08 -8.75 3.95
CA LEU A 62 17.37 -8.07 3.78
C LEU A 62 17.22 -6.58 3.39
N LYS A 63 16.26 -6.26 2.52
CA LYS A 63 16.05 -4.90 2.02
C LYS A 63 15.37 -4.03 3.07
N THR A 64 14.39 -4.56 3.77
CA THR A 64 13.62 -3.84 4.81
C THR A 64 14.49 -3.46 6.01
N ALA A 65 15.47 -4.28 6.38
CA ALA A 65 16.44 -3.96 7.42
C ALA A 65 17.24 -2.67 7.15
N ARG A 66 17.40 -2.26 5.89
CA ARG A 66 18.12 -1.03 5.51
C ARG A 66 17.25 0.21 5.58
N LEU A 67 15.92 0.06 5.53
CA LEU A 67 14.98 1.18 5.58
C LEU A 67 14.95 1.88 6.94
N GLU A 68 15.36 1.17 8.00
CA GLU A 68 15.48 1.73 9.36
C GLU A 68 16.54 2.85 9.45
N LYS A 69 17.43 2.97 8.44
CA LYS A 69 18.53 3.94 8.42
C LYS A 69 18.20 5.27 7.73
N ILE A 70 16.99 5.40 7.18
CA ILE A 70 16.56 6.62 6.48
C ILE A 70 15.30 7.20 7.14
N SER A 71 14.92 8.41 6.74
CA SER A 71 13.74 9.07 7.31
C SER A 71 12.47 8.21 7.12
N SER A 72 11.58 8.27 8.09
CA SER A 72 10.40 7.39 8.16
C SER A 72 9.46 7.59 6.96
N HIS A 73 9.36 8.83 6.46
CA HIS A 73 8.58 9.14 5.26
C HIS A 73 9.18 8.48 4.01
N GLN A 74 10.50 8.63 3.80
CA GLN A 74 11.18 8.00 2.66
C GLN A 74 11.15 6.47 2.75
N ALA A 75 11.35 5.93 3.95
CA ALA A 75 11.30 4.50 4.22
C ALA A 75 9.95 3.89 3.81
N LEU A 76 8.84 4.46 4.29
CA LEU A 76 7.51 3.95 3.93
C LEU A 76 7.24 4.11 2.42
N PHE A 77 7.64 5.25 1.83
CA PHE A 77 7.47 5.49 0.41
C PHE A 77 8.21 4.44 -0.44
N LEU A 78 9.46 4.12 -0.12
CA LEU A 78 10.23 3.07 -0.80
C LEU A 78 9.67 1.67 -0.54
N LEU A 79 9.25 1.39 0.70
CA LEU A 79 8.63 0.11 1.04
C LEU A 79 7.42 -0.15 0.14
N LYS A 80 6.48 0.80 0.13
CA LYS A 80 5.23 0.73 -0.63
C LYS A 80 5.45 0.69 -2.14
N ASN A 81 6.27 1.59 -2.68
CA ASN A 81 6.36 1.79 -4.13
C ASN A 81 7.45 0.95 -4.80
N CYS A 82 8.38 0.35 -4.05
CA CYS A 82 9.55 -0.30 -4.64
C CYS A 82 9.88 -1.68 -4.07
N LEU A 83 9.57 -1.97 -2.80
CA LEU A 83 10.16 -3.11 -2.09
C LEU A 83 9.16 -4.18 -1.64
N SER A 84 7.86 -3.85 -1.55
CA SER A 84 6.79 -4.79 -1.25
C SER A 84 6.28 -5.51 -2.52
N ILE A 85 4.99 -5.37 -2.83
CA ILE A 85 4.31 -5.94 -4.01
C ILE A 85 5.07 -5.71 -5.32
N PRO A 86 5.69 -4.55 -5.62
CA PRO A 86 6.43 -4.38 -6.86
C PRO A 86 7.56 -5.40 -7.10
N LYS A 87 8.07 -6.06 -6.04
CA LYS A 87 9.09 -7.14 -6.16
C LYS A 87 8.51 -8.55 -6.26
N LEU A 88 7.21 -8.69 -6.05
CA LEU A 88 6.51 -9.97 -6.01
C LEU A 88 5.42 -10.11 -7.09
N LEU A 89 4.85 -9.00 -7.55
CA LEU A 89 3.67 -8.95 -8.43
C LEU A 89 3.83 -9.80 -9.69
N TYR A 90 5.02 -9.82 -10.28
CA TYR A 90 5.30 -10.66 -11.45
C TYR A 90 5.07 -12.16 -11.14
N VAL A 91 5.57 -12.65 -10.00
CA VAL A 91 5.34 -14.04 -9.58
C VAL A 91 3.85 -14.28 -9.30
N LEU A 92 3.19 -13.33 -8.63
CA LEU A 92 1.76 -13.41 -8.32
C LEU A 92 0.87 -13.48 -9.58
N GLY A 93 1.21 -12.72 -10.62
CA GLY A 93 0.45 -12.69 -11.86
C GLY A 93 0.75 -13.88 -12.78
N SER A 94 2.00 -14.32 -12.84
CA SER A 94 2.44 -15.35 -13.79
C SER A 94 2.29 -16.79 -13.28
N SER A 95 1.86 -17.00 -12.04
CA SER A 95 1.66 -18.33 -11.46
C SER A 95 0.52 -18.36 -10.45
N PRO A 96 -0.12 -19.52 -10.21
CA PRO A 96 -1.20 -19.67 -9.22
C PRO A 96 -0.70 -19.60 -7.76
N ALA A 97 0.13 -18.62 -7.43
CA ALA A 97 0.76 -18.44 -6.12
C ALA A 97 -0.25 -18.34 -4.97
N TYR A 98 -1.50 -17.98 -5.25
CA TYR A 98 -2.61 -17.93 -4.29
C TYR A 98 -2.85 -19.26 -3.56
N ARG A 99 -2.39 -20.40 -4.11
CA ARG A 99 -2.46 -21.71 -3.46
C ARG A 99 -1.46 -21.88 -2.30
N TRP A 100 -0.42 -21.05 -2.21
CA TRP A 100 0.61 -21.09 -1.16
C TRP A 100 0.43 -19.96 -0.15
N THR A 101 -0.75 -19.92 0.48
CA THR A 101 -1.15 -18.85 1.40
C THR A 101 -0.16 -18.62 2.53
N GLN A 102 0.38 -19.68 3.14
CA GLN A 102 1.36 -19.55 4.23
C GLN A 102 2.61 -18.78 3.78
N SER A 103 3.18 -19.12 2.62
CA SER A 103 4.37 -18.44 2.10
C SER A 103 4.10 -16.98 1.73
N LEU A 104 2.88 -16.66 1.29
CA LEU A 104 2.46 -15.28 1.06
C LEU A 104 2.28 -14.51 2.38
N HIS A 105 1.73 -15.14 3.41
CA HIS A 105 1.63 -14.56 4.75
C HIS A 105 3.00 -14.31 5.37
N ASP A 106 3.96 -15.22 5.20
CA ASP A 106 5.34 -15.02 5.67
C ASP A 106 5.97 -13.76 5.05
N PHE A 107 5.69 -13.52 3.75
CA PHE A 107 6.10 -12.28 3.08
C PHE A 107 5.39 -11.05 3.66
N ASP A 108 4.06 -11.12 3.83
CA ASP A 108 3.25 -10.04 4.38
C ASP A 108 3.69 -9.67 5.80
N ASP A 109 4.07 -10.65 6.63
CA ASP A 109 4.57 -10.44 7.97
C ASP A 109 5.92 -9.71 8.00
N VAL A 110 6.81 -9.96 7.04
CA VAL A 110 8.05 -9.16 6.88
C VAL A 110 7.71 -7.70 6.60
N ILE A 111 6.74 -7.43 5.71
CA ILE A 111 6.32 -6.07 5.37
C ILE A 111 5.61 -5.41 6.56
N ARG A 112 4.75 -6.14 7.27
CA ARG A 112 4.05 -5.68 8.48
C ARG A 112 5.03 -5.28 9.58
N ARG A 113 6.00 -6.15 9.91
CA ARG A 113 7.05 -5.88 10.92
C ARG A 113 7.90 -4.67 10.52
N CYS A 114 8.30 -4.57 9.26
CA CYS A 114 9.05 -3.41 8.77
C CYS A 114 8.25 -2.12 8.89
N THR A 115 6.97 -2.14 8.49
CA THR A 115 6.08 -0.98 8.58
C THR A 115 5.94 -0.51 10.02
N ALA A 116 5.69 -1.43 10.96
CA ALA A 116 5.58 -1.15 12.39
C ALA A 116 6.82 -0.40 12.92
N LYS A 117 8.02 -0.84 12.54
CA LYS A 117 9.28 -0.19 12.90
C LYS A 117 9.45 1.20 12.29
N ILE A 118 9.16 1.35 10.99
CA ILE A 118 9.27 2.64 10.28
C ILE A 118 8.37 3.70 10.94
N VAL A 119 7.11 3.33 11.19
CA VAL A 119 6.10 4.27 11.66
C VAL A 119 6.01 4.33 13.19
N ASN A 120 6.74 3.46 13.89
CA ASN A 120 6.82 3.37 15.35
C ASN A 120 5.44 3.27 16.02
N ILE A 121 4.60 2.37 15.53
CA ILE A 121 3.30 2.04 16.14
C ILE A 121 3.20 0.53 16.31
N ASP A 122 2.37 0.12 17.27
CA ASP A 122 1.91 -1.26 17.33
C ASP A 122 1.01 -1.54 16.12
N MET A 123 1.41 -2.52 15.31
CA MET A 123 0.72 -2.90 14.09
C MET A 123 -0.09 -4.16 14.35
N ASP A 124 -1.14 -4.03 15.17
CA ASP A 124 -2.11 -5.09 15.44
C ASP A 124 -2.91 -5.48 14.18
N ASP A 125 -3.76 -6.51 14.28
CA ASP A 125 -4.46 -7.04 13.11
C ASP A 125 -5.43 -6.04 12.49
N SER A 126 -6.00 -5.13 13.30
CA SER A 126 -6.90 -4.08 12.83
C SER A 126 -6.14 -2.98 12.09
N ALA A 127 -5.03 -2.53 12.68
CA ALA A 127 -4.14 -1.55 12.08
C ALA A 127 -3.52 -2.07 10.78
N TRP A 128 -3.09 -3.34 10.75
CA TRP A 128 -2.57 -3.98 9.55
C TRP A 128 -3.64 -4.13 8.48
N ARG A 129 -4.84 -4.63 8.83
CA ARG A 129 -5.96 -4.73 7.89
C ARG A 129 -6.28 -3.39 7.24
N GLN A 130 -6.29 -2.30 8.01
CA GLN A 130 -6.47 -0.97 7.42
C GLN A 130 -5.25 -0.53 6.60
N ALA A 131 -4.03 -0.71 7.09
CA ALA A 131 -2.79 -0.31 6.39
C ALA A 131 -2.67 -0.96 5.01
N SER A 132 -3.14 -2.20 4.89
CA SER A 132 -3.16 -2.98 3.66
C SER A 132 -4.21 -2.56 2.66
N LEU A 133 -5.15 -1.68 3.02
CA LEU A 133 -6.10 -1.11 2.06
C LEU A 133 -5.40 -0.10 1.13
N PRO A 134 -5.94 0.13 -0.08
CA PRO A 134 -5.53 1.26 -0.91
C PRO A 134 -5.63 2.60 -0.16
N VAL A 135 -4.80 3.56 -0.56
CA VAL A 135 -4.81 4.92 0.02
C VAL A 135 -6.19 5.59 -0.12
N ALA A 136 -6.89 5.33 -1.22
CA ALA A 136 -8.24 5.84 -1.44
C ALA A 136 -9.27 5.31 -0.42
N ASN A 137 -9.03 4.14 0.16
CA ASN A 137 -9.89 3.47 1.14
C ASN A 137 -9.38 3.66 2.58
N GLY A 138 -8.60 4.70 2.85
CA GLY A 138 -8.12 4.99 4.21
C GLY A 138 -6.89 4.22 4.65
N GLY A 139 -6.32 3.35 3.81
CA GLY A 139 -5.11 2.60 4.12
C GLY A 139 -3.81 3.33 3.80
N LEU A 140 -2.69 2.61 3.90
CA LEU A 140 -1.36 3.09 3.50
C LEU A 140 -1.01 2.70 2.06
N GLY A 141 -1.76 1.77 1.46
CA GLY A 141 -1.48 1.20 0.15
C GLY A 141 -0.45 0.06 0.18
N LEU A 142 -0.20 -0.54 1.34
CA LEU A 142 0.69 -1.68 1.51
C LEU A 142 -0.08 -2.98 1.28
N ARG A 143 -0.55 -3.22 0.05
CA ARG A 143 -1.40 -4.40 -0.26
C ARG A 143 -0.75 -5.71 0.21
N CYS A 144 -1.54 -6.59 0.81
CA CYS A 144 -1.13 -7.94 1.16
C CYS A 144 -0.93 -8.78 -0.10
N ALA A 145 0.15 -9.53 -0.17
CA ALA A 145 0.43 -10.50 -1.22
C ALA A 145 -0.60 -11.63 -1.21
N ALA A 146 -1.01 -12.10 -0.03
CA ALA A 146 -2.03 -13.15 0.11
C ALA A 146 -3.38 -12.76 -0.52
N GLU A 147 -3.79 -11.50 -0.36
CA GLU A 147 -5.04 -10.98 -0.94
C GLU A 147 -4.91 -10.65 -2.43
N LEU A 148 -3.74 -10.20 -2.87
CA LEU A 148 -3.51 -9.74 -4.24
C LEU A 148 -3.17 -10.87 -5.22
N ALA A 149 -2.70 -12.02 -4.72
CA ALA A 149 -2.24 -13.14 -5.55
C ALA A 149 -3.31 -13.63 -6.54
N LEU A 150 -4.53 -13.86 -6.05
CA LEU A 150 -5.62 -14.36 -6.90
C LEU A 150 -6.09 -13.32 -7.93
N PRO A 151 -6.40 -12.04 -7.54
CA PRO A 151 -6.69 -10.99 -8.51
C PRO A 151 -5.61 -10.78 -9.58
N ALA A 152 -4.32 -10.81 -9.19
CA ALA A 152 -3.21 -10.64 -10.12
C ALA A 152 -3.12 -11.79 -11.12
N TYR A 153 -3.24 -13.04 -10.65
CA TYR A 153 -3.22 -14.23 -11.49
C TYR A 153 -4.36 -14.23 -12.51
N LEU A 154 -5.60 -14.04 -12.03
CA LEU A 154 -6.77 -14.02 -12.91
C LEU A 154 -6.66 -12.93 -13.99
N ALA A 155 -6.24 -11.73 -13.61
CA ALA A 155 -6.05 -10.65 -14.58
C ALA A 155 -4.97 -10.96 -15.61
N SER A 156 -3.83 -11.50 -15.16
CA SER A 156 -2.70 -11.82 -16.02
C SER A 156 -3.03 -12.91 -17.04
N VAL A 157 -3.74 -13.98 -16.63
CA VAL A 157 -4.16 -15.05 -17.54
C VAL A 157 -5.00 -14.48 -18.68
N HIS A 158 -6.05 -13.71 -18.35
CA HIS A 158 -6.92 -13.11 -19.37
C HIS A 158 -6.21 -12.04 -20.21
N ALA A 159 -5.23 -11.31 -19.66
CA ALA A 159 -4.41 -10.36 -20.42
C ALA A 159 -3.57 -11.06 -21.51
N THR A 160 -3.22 -12.33 -21.33
CA THR A 160 -2.43 -13.12 -22.29
C THR A 160 -3.26 -13.90 -23.30
N HIS A 161 -4.60 -13.83 -23.24
CA HIS A 161 -5.49 -14.63 -24.09
C HIS A 161 -5.12 -14.60 -25.57
N SER A 162 -4.94 -13.42 -26.17
CA SER A 162 -4.64 -13.29 -27.59
C SER A 162 -3.32 -13.95 -28.01
N LEU A 163 -2.32 -13.96 -27.14
CA LEU A 163 -1.03 -14.60 -27.38
C LEU A 163 -1.12 -16.11 -27.19
N VAL A 164 -1.80 -16.56 -26.14
CA VAL A 164 -2.00 -17.99 -25.89
C VAL A 164 -2.80 -18.63 -27.03
N SER A 165 -3.88 -17.99 -27.52
CA SER A 165 -4.66 -18.50 -28.65
C SER A 165 -3.86 -18.60 -29.96
N GLN A 166 -2.81 -17.81 -30.15
CA GLN A 166 -1.92 -17.93 -31.32
C GLN A 166 -0.99 -19.13 -31.23
N ILE A 167 -0.61 -19.54 -30.01
CA ILE A 167 0.27 -20.69 -29.78
C ILE A 167 -0.55 -21.98 -29.67
N CYS A 168 -1.71 -21.91 -29.02
CA CYS A 168 -2.57 -23.04 -28.72
C CYS A 168 -4.04 -22.64 -28.94
N SER A 169 -4.53 -22.89 -30.17
CA SER A 169 -5.82 -22.40 -30.68
C SER A 169 -7.06 -22.91 -29.95
N GLU A 170 -6.95 -24.02 -29.22
CA GLU A 170 -8.07 -24.66 -28.50
C GLU A 170 -8.07 -24.34 -27.00
N THR A 171 -7.30 -23.34 -26.55
CA THR A 171 -7.20 -23.04 -25.12
C THR A 171 -8.40 -22.24 -24.64
N ASP A 172 -9.27 -22.88 -23.86
CA ASP A 172 -10.26 -22.19 -23.03
C ASP A 172 -9.60 -21.73 -21.72
N LEU A 173 -9.26 -20.44 -21.66
CA LEU A 173 -8.65 -19.85 -20.46
C LEU A 173 -9.61 -19.77 -19.28
N ASP A 174 -10.91 -19.66 -19.51
CA ASP A 174 -11.90 -19.64 -18.42
C ASP A 174 -11.96 -21.00 -17.73
N ALA A 175 -11.94 -22.08 -18.52
CA ALA A 175 -11.82 -23.44 -18.01
C ALA A 175 -10.51 -23.63 -17.22
N ALA A 176 -9.39 -23.11 -17.72
CA ALA A 176 -8.08 -23.24 -17.07
C ALA A 176 -7.98 -22.53 -15.71
N VAL A 177 -8.85 -21.53 -15.44
CA VAL A 177 -8.86 -20.78 -14.18
C VAL A 177 -10.19 -20.86 -13.42
N VAL A 178 -11.03 -21.86 -13.73
CA VAL A 178 -12.36 -22.03 -13.13
C VAL A 178 -12.30 -22.13 -11.60
N GLU A 179 -11.29 -22.83 -11.06
CA GLU A 179 -11.02 -22.91 -9.61
C GLU A 179 -10.81 -21.51 -9.02
N GLY A 180 -9.94 -20.71 -9.65
CA GLY A 180 -9.61 -19.36 -9.19
C GLY A 180 -10.81 -18.41 -9.27
N ILE A 181 -11.60 -18.48 -10.34
CA ILE A 181 -12.84 -17.69 -10.47
C ILE A 181 -13.85 -18.08 -9.39
N THR A 182 -13.99 -19.38 -9.11
CA THR A 182 -14.89 -19.90 -8.09
C THR A 182 -14.47 -19.42 -6.71
N LEU A 183 -13.20 -19.57 -6.37
CA LEU A 183 -12.63 -19.09 -5.10
C LEU A 183 -12.84 -17.58 -4.92
N TRP A 184 -12.58 -16.80 -5.97
CA TRP A 184 -12.77 -15.35 -5.95
C TRP A 184 -14.25 -14.99 -5.73
N ARG A 185 -15.16 -15.64 -6.46
CA ARG A 185 -16.62 -15.43 -6.33
C ARG A 185 -17.11 -15.74 -4.93
N THR A 186 -16.65 -16.85 -4.33
CA THR A 186 -16.99 -17.23 -2.95
C THR A 186 -16.49 -16.20 -1.94
N SER A 187 -15.31 -15.61 -2.16
CA SER A 187 -14.72 -14.64 -1.21
C SER A 187 -15.46 -13.30 -1.16
N CYS A 188 -16.05 -12.86 -2.28
CA CYS A 188 -16.61 -11.51 -2.41
C CYS A 188 -18.12 -11.50 -2.62
N ASN A 189 -18.72 -12.63 -2.98
CA ASN A 189 -20.13 -12.76 -3.35
C ASN A 189 -20.57 -11.76 -4.44
N VAL A 190 -19.72 -11.59 -5.46
CA VAL A 190 -19.95 -10.73 -6.63
C VAL A 190 -19.66 -11.52 -7.91
N GLU A 191 -20.37 -11.21 -8.99
CA GLU A 191 -20.08 -11.80 -10.31
C GLU A 191 -18.70 -11.39 -10.83
N PRO A 192 -18.00 -12.30 -11.53
CA PRO A 192 -16.71 -11.98 -12.14
C PRO A 192 -16.85 -10.87 -13.18
N PRO A 193 -15.77 -10.11 -13.45
CA PRO A 193 -15.78 -9.09 -14.49
C PRO A 193 -16.23 -9.65 -15.86
N PRO A 194 -16.87 -8.82 -16.70
CA PRO A 194 -17.20 -9.18 -18.08
C PRO A 194 -15.96 -9.67 -18.84
N GLY A 195 -16.11 -10.67 -19.72
CA GLY A 195 -14.98 -11.33 -20.41
C GLY A 195 -13.97 -10.34 -21.04
N LEU A 196 -14.48 -9.29 -21.71
CA LEU A 196 -13.65 -8.27 -22.37
C LEU A 196 -12.78 -7.44 -21.41
N THR A 197 -13.13 -7.38 -20.12
CA THR A 197 -12.42 -6.56 -19.11
C THR A 197 -11.74 -7.40 -18.04
N ARG A 198 -11.76 -8.74 -18.16
CA ARG A 198 -11.08 -9.65 -17.22
C ARG A 198 -9.57 -9.48 -17.19
N SER A 199 -8.96 -8.86 -18.19
CA SER A 199 -7.53 -8.50 -18.17
C SER A 199 -7.20 -7.34 -17.20
N VAL A 200 -8.20 -6.62 -16.69
CA VAL A 200 -8.01 -5.46 -15.81
C VAL A 200 -7.97 -5.91 -14.34
N GLN A 201 -6.77 -5.99 -13.77
CA GLN A 201 -6.56 -6.41 -12.37
C GLN A 201 -7.38 -5.62 -11.35
N LYS A 202 -7.56 -4.31 -11.57
CA LYS A 202 -8.35 -3.47 -10.67
C LYS A 202 -9.78 -3.98 -10.48
N LEU A 203 -10.40 -4.57 -11.52
CA LEU A 203 -11.77 -5.08 -11.45
C LEU A 203 -11.87 -6.34 -10.58
N TRP A 204 -10.82 -7.15 -10.53
CA TRP A 204 -10.73 -8.31 -9.62
C TRP A 204 -10.37 -7.91 -8.19
N ASP A 205 -9.57 -6.87 -8.01
CA ASP A 205 -9.06 -6.46 -6.69
C ASP A 205 -10.02 -5.54 -5.92
N THR A 206 -10.88 -4.77 -6.62
CA THR A 206 -11.78 -3.81 -5.97
C THR A 206 -12.80 -4.49 -5.03
N PRO A 207 -13.50 -5.58 -5.42
CA PRO A 207 -14.51 -6.19 -4.53
C PRO A 207 -13.95 -6.73 -3.20
N PRO A 208 -12.82 -7.48 -3.16
CA PRO A 208 -12.21 -7.88 -1.89
C PRO A 208 -11.82 -6.70 -0.99
N VAL A 209 -11.33 -5.61 -1.58
CA VAL A 209 -10.98 -4.37 -0.86
C VAL A 209 -12.20 -3.73 -0.25
N GLU A 210 -13.28 -3.60 -1.01
CA GLU A 210 -14.52 -3.01 -0.51
C GLU A 210 -15.14 -3.84 0.61
N SER A 211 -15.13 -5.17 0.48
CA SER A 211 -15.57 -6.09 1.52
C SER A 211 -14.75 -5.90 2.81
N SER A 212 -13.42 -5.84 2.68
CA SER A 212 -12.51 -5.63 3.81
C SER A 212 -12.72 -4.27 4.48
N PHE A 213 -12.95 -3.21 3.71
CA PHE A 213 -13.25 -1.88 4.25
C PHE A 213 -14.60 -1.84 4.98
N ARG A 214 -15.65 -2.50 4.44
CA ARG A 214 -16.95 -2.62 5.10
C ARG A 214 -16.85 -3.37 6.42
N ALA A 215 -16.15 -4.50 6.44
CA ALA A 215 -15.93 -5.27 7.68
C ALA A 215 -15.20 -4.43 8.75
N LEU A 216 -14.20 -3.64 8.33
CA LEU A 216 -13.48 -2.73 9.23
C LEU A 216 -14.42 -1.64 9.81
N LEU A 217 -15.30 -1.07 8.98
CA LEU A 217 -16.30 -0.11 9.43
C LEU A 217 -17.29 -0.73 10.42
N GLU A 218 -17.84 -1.91 10.13
CA GLU A 218 -18.83 -2.58 10.98
C GLU A 218 -18.28 -2.88 12.39
N GLN A 219 -17.03 -3.29 12.48
CA GLN A 219 -16.33 -3.62 13.73
C GLN A 219 -15.83 -2.39 14.52
N SER A 220 -15.91 -1.19 13.92
CA SER A 220 -15.34 0.04 14.49
C SER A 220 -16.30 0.79 15.43
N SER A 221 -15.72 1.48 16.42
CA SER A 221 -16.42 2.44 17.27
C SER A 221 -17.00 3.61 16.44
N PRO A 222 -18.02 4.36 16.92
CA PRO A 222 -18.52 5.54 16.20
C PRO A 222 -17.42 6.56 15.87
N THR A 223 -16.48 6.72 16.80
CA THR A 223 -15.32 7.61 16.65
C THR A 223 -14.34 7.11 15.58
N ASP A 224 -14.14 5.81 15.46
CA ASP A 224 -13.28 5.22 14.43
C ASP A 224 -13.96 5.14 13.06
N LYS A 225 -15.28 4.92 13.02
CA LYS A 225 -16.07 5.07 11.80
C LYS A 225 -15.90 6.48 11.21
N ALA A 226 -16.04 7.51 12.04
CA ALA A 226 -15.81 8.90 11.61
C ALA A 226 -14.39 9.12 11.09
N ARG A 227 -13.38 8.56 11.76
CA ARG A 227 -11.97 8.58 11.30
C ARG A 227 -11.83 7.89 9.94
N LEU A 228 -12.35 6.68 9.78
CA LEU A 228 -12.27 5.87 8.55
C LEU A 228 -12.91 6.58 7.36
N HIS A 229 -14.08 7.21 7.55
CA HIS A 229 -14.69 8.05 6.52
C HIS A 229 -13.80 9.26 6.18
N ALA A 230 -13.24 9.94 7.18
CA ALA A 230 -12.36 11.09 6.96
C ALA A 230 -11.09 10.70 6.17
N VAL A 231 -10.43 9.60 6.53
CA VAL A 231 -9.19 9.15 5.86
C VAL A 231 -9.43 8.47 4.51
N SER A 232 -10.68 8.15 4.18
CA SER A 232 -11.09 7.60 2.87
C SER A 232 -11.67 8.69 1.96
N THR A 233 -11.74 9.93 2.43
CA THR A 233 -12.17 11.06 1.58
C THR A 233 -11.10 11.33 0.52
N LYS A 234 -11.55 11.78 -0.67
CA LYS A 234 -10.67 12.16 -1.78
C LYS A 234 -9.54 13.09 -1.30
N GLU A 235 -8.33 12.87 -1.80
CA GLU A 235 -7.09 13.60 -1.45
C GLU A 235 -6.57 13.49 -0.02
N SER A 236 -7.31 12.89 0.93
CA SER A 236 -6.86 12.78 2.34
C SER A 236 -5.53 12.04 2.52
N GLY A 237 -5.20 11.15 1.59
CA GLY A 237 -3.96 10.38 1.57
C GLY A 237 -2.94 10.84 0.53
N ALA A 238 -3.13 12.00 -0.13
CA ALA A 238 -2.25 12.46 -1.20
C ALA A 238 -0.76 12.56 -0.76
N TRP A 239 -0.52 12.94 0.49
CA TRP A 239 0.81 13.00 1.09
C TRP A 239 1.54 11.64 1.12
N LEU A 240 0.84 10.50 1.14
CA LEU A 240 1.44 9.16 1.06
C LEU A 240 1.90 8.77 -0.36
N ASN A 241 1.49 9.54 -1.37
CA ASN A 241 1.87 9.34 -2.76
C ASN A 241 2.85 10.43 -3.24
N ALA A 242 3.02 11.51 -2.48
CA ALA A 242 3.96 12.57 -2.79
C ALA A 242 5.40 12.07 -2.63
N LEU A 243 6.29 12.46 -3.55
CA LEU A 243 7.71 12.10 -3.46
C LEU A 243 8.33 12.82 -2.25
N PRO A 244 8.91 12.10 -1.27
CA PRO A 244 9.42 12.67 -0.02
C PRO A 244 10.81 13.30 -0.22
N VAL A 245 10.82 14.50 -0.79
CA VAL A 245 12.03 15.29 -1.05
C VAL A 245 11.98 16.62 -0.29
N SER A 246 13.06 16.96 0.39
CA SER A 246 13.19 18.22 1.14
C SER A 246 13.14 19.45 0.25
N THR A 247 13.77 19.41 -0.93
CA THR A 247 13.80 20.52 -1.90
C THR A 247 12.41 20.89 -2.42
N LEU A 248 11.49 19.93 -2.50
CA LEU A 248 10.09 20.14 -2.88
C LEU A 248 9.20 20.51 -1.68
N GLY A 249 9.72 20.47 -0.46
CA GLY A 249 8.95 20.67 0.77
C GLY A 249 7.94 19.56 1.07
N ASN A 250 8.10 18.39 0.45
CA ASN A 250 7.22 17.23 0.64
C ASN A 250 7.76 16.25 1.70
N LEU A 251 9.03 16.37 2.08
CA LEU A 251 9.61 15.55 3.13
C LEU A 251 9.05 15.98 4.50
N LEU A 252 8.46 15.04 5.21
CA LEU A 252 7.93 15.24 6.55
C LEU A 252 8.98 14.76 7.55
N GLU A 253 9.14 15.50 8.65
CA GLU A 253 9.94 15.04 9.79
C GLU A 253 9.37 13.72 10.33
N ASP A 254 10.26 12.87 10.86
CA ASP A 254 9.91 11.52 11.30
C ASP A 254 8.73 11.49 12.28
N ASN A 255 8.76 12.30 13.33
CA ASN A 255 7.68 12.31 14.31
C ASN A 255 6.36 12.84 13.71
N SER A 256 6.43 13.86 12.85
CA SER A 256 5.26 14.38 12.14
C SER A 256 4.64 13.30 11.24
N PHE A 257 5.47 12.55 10.53
CA PHE A 257 5.06 11.45 9.68
C PHE A 257 4.44 10.30 10.49
N ARG A 258 5.14 9.83 11.53
CA ARG A 258 4.70 8.74 12.42
C ARG A 258 3.37 9.05 13.09
N ILE A 259 3.22 10.25 13.65
CA ILE A 259 1.96 10.72 14.24
C ILE A 259 0.85 10.76 13.18
N SER A 260 1.15 11.24 11.96
CA SER A 260 0.15 11.28 10.88
C SER A 260 -0.31 9.89 10.45
N VAL A 261 0.61 8.93 10.36
CA VAL A 261 0.28 7.52 10.09
C VAL A 261 -0.55 6.92 11.23
N GLY A 262 -0.14 7.10 12.48
CA GLY A 262 -0.89 6.54 13.61
C GLY A 262 -2.29 7.16 13.75
N LEU A 263 -2.44 8.47 13.54
CA LEU A 263 -3.76 9.12 13.46
C LEU A 263 -4.60 8.57 12.31
N ARG A 264 -3.98 8.29 11.15
CA ARG A 264 -4.65 7.72 9.99
C ARG A 264 -5.15 6.31 10.26
N LEU A 265 -4.38 5.47 10.96
CA LEU A 265 -4.72 4.08 11.30
C LEU A 265 -5.54 3.95 12.58
N GLY A 266 -5.66 5.00 13.38
CA GLY A 266 -6.31 4.93 14.70
C GLY A 266 -5.46 4.20 15.75
N ALA A 267 -4.14 4.15 15.54
CA ALA A 267 -3.21 3.46 16.44
C ALA A 267 -2.96 4.26 17.72
N LYS A 268 -2.40 3.57 18.73
CA LYS A 268 -1.94 4.18 19.97
C LYS A 268 -0.71 5.03 19.69
N LEU A 269 -0.77 6.31 20.05
CA LEU A 269 0.30 7.30 19.79
C LEU A 269 1.03 7.73 21.05
N CYS A 270 0.37 7.66 22.21
CA CYS A 270 0.96 8.03 23.48
C CYS A 270 0.33 7.24 24.62
N GLU A 271 1.01 7.24 25.76
CA GLU A 271 0.40 6.79 27.01
C GLU A 271 -0.63 7.80 27.52
N THR A 272 -1.58 7.29 28.29
CA THR A 272 -2.57 8.16 28.95
C THR A 272 -1.88 9.07 29.94
N HIS A 273 -2.08 10.38 29.84
CA HIS A 273 -1.44 11.37 30.70
C HIS A 273 -2.33 12.60 30.94
N ILE A 274 -1.96 13.43 31.90
CA ILE A 274 -2.62 14.71 32.13
C ILE A 274 -1.87 15.80 31.36
N CYS A 275 -2.56 16.47 30.44
CA CYS A 275 -2.00 17.61 29.73
C CYS A 275 -1.85 18.81 30.68
N ARG A 276 -0.98 19.76 30.33
CA ARG A 276 -0.80 21.03 31.08
C ARG A 276 -2.10 21.82 31.29
N CYS A 277 -3.12 21.58 30.46
CA CYS A 277 -4.45 22.16 30.63
C CYS A 277 -5.36 21.45 31.65
N GLY A 278 -4.88 20.41 32.31
CA GLY A 278 -5.63 19.61 33.28
C GLY A 278 -6.50 18.52 32.67
N LEU A 279 -6.68 18.48 31.35
CA LEU A 279 -7.46 17.43 30.69
C LEU A 279 -6.65 16.14 30.54
N LYS A 280 -7.33 15.01 30.75
CA LYS A 280 -6.80 13.68 30.49
C LYS A 280 -6.71 13.43 28.98
N VAL A 281 -5.51 13.12 28.51
CA VAL A 281 -5.23 12.73 27.13
C VAL A 281 -5.29 11.21 27.04
N ASP A 282 -6.05 10.71 26.08
CA ASP A 282 -6.18 9.29 25.79
C ASP A 282 -5.03 8.78 24.91
N ILE A 283 -5.00 7.47 24.69
CA ILE A 283 -3.93 6.82 23.91
C ILE A 283 -3.88 7.25 22.44
N THR A 284 -4.97 7.82 21.92
CA THR A 284 -5.04 8.27 20.52
C THR A 284 -4.35 9.61 20.29
N GLY A 285 -3.98 10.34 21.36
CA GLY A 285 -3.23 11.60 21.27
C GLY A 285 -3.95 12.75 20.56
N ARG A 286 -5.25 12.60 20.24
CA ARG A 286 -6.03 13.59 19.46
C ARG A 286 -6.17 14.92 20.15
N HIS A 287 -6.07 14.95 21.49
CA HIS A 287 -6.08 16.18 22.29
C HIS A 287 -5.13 17.25 21.75
N GLY A 288 -3.92 16.86 21.32
CA GLY A 288 -2.90 17.78 20.82
C GLY A 288 -3.31 18.57 19.56
N LEU A 289 -4.29 18.06 18.80
CA LEU A 289 -4.83 18.71 17.60
C LEU A 289 -5.78 19.86 17.95
N ALA A 290 -6.52 19.74 19.06
CA ALA A 290 -7.48 20.73 19.52
C ALA A 290 -6.92 21.67 20.61
N TYR A 291 -5.80 21.32 21.22
CA TYR A 291 -5.25 22.05 22.36
C TYR A 291 -4.82 23.49 22.01
N LYS A 292 -5.31 24.47 22.78
CA LYS A 292 -5.13 25.91 22.52
C LYS A 292 -3.67 26.38 22.64
N HIS A 293 -2.89 25.76 23.51
CA HIS A 293 -1.46 26.09 23.69
C HIS A 293 -0.55 25.11 22.95
N SER A 294 -1.09 24.33 22.00
CA SER A 294 -0.27 23.49 21.12
C SER A 294 0.61 24.39 20.25
N ALA A 295 1.93 24.24 20.37
CA ALA A 295 2.91 24.99 19.58
C ALA A 295 2.72 24.78 18.06
N GLY A 296 2.12 23.65 17.64
CA GLY A 296 1.95 23.30 16.24
C GLY A 296 0.73 23.89 15.51
N ARG A 297 -0.19 24.57 16.21
CA ARG A 297 -1.40 25.13 15.55
C ARG A 297 -1.04 26.26 14.58
N HIS A 298 -0.16 27.16 15.01
CA HIS A 298 0.27 28.31 14.21
C HIS A 298 1.21 27.88 13.08
N SER A 299 2.10 26.90 13.33
CA SER A 299 3.02 26.40 12.30
C SER A 299 2.32 25.72 11.12
N ARG A 300 1.23 24.97 11.35
CA ARG A 300 0.43 24.38 10.26
C ARG A 300 -0.26 25.44 9.40
N HIS A 301 -0.81 26.47 10.03
CA HIS A 301 -1.43 27.59 9.33
C HIS A 301 -0.40 28.37 8.51
N ASP A 302 0.78 28.62 9.07
CA ASP A 302 1.87 29.30 8.36
C ASP A 302 2.47 28.45 7.23
N ALA A 303 2.56 27.13 7.40
CA ALA A 303 2.98 26.21 6.35
C ALA A 303 1.98 26.21 5.19
N LEU A 304 0.67 26.17 5.47
CA LEU A 304 -0.38 26.27 4.45
C LEU A 304 -0.32 27.61 3.72
N LYS A 305 -0.20 28.72 4.46
CA LYS A 305 0.02 30.06 3.89
C LYS A 305 1.25 30.07 2.98
N GLY A 306 2.35 29.42 3.40
CA GLY A 306 3.56 29.27 2.59
C GLY A 306 3.34 28.49 1.29
N ILE A 307 2.56 27.41 1.32
CA ILE A 307 2.20 26.63 0.12
C ILE A 307 1.39 27.47 -0.85
N ILE A 308 0.32 28.12 -0.38
CA ILE A 308 -0.52 29.01 -1.19
C ILE A 308 0.33 30.14 -1.75
N HIS A 309 1.20 30.72 -0.92
CA HIS A 309 2.09 31.79 -1.33
C HIS A 309 2.97 31.36 -2.51
N ARG A 310 3.69 30.24 -2.36
CA ARG A 310 4.54 29.68 -3.42
C ARG A 310 3.75 29.33 -4.68
N ALA A 311 2.58 28.72 -4.56
CA ALA A 311 1.77 28.35 -5.71
C ALA A 311 1.35 29.57 -6.54
N LEU A 312 0.89 30.64 -5.88
CA LEU A 312 0.55 31.90 -6.52
C LEU A 312 1.77 32.58 -7.14
N THR A 313 2.92 32.59 -6.45
CA THR A 313 4.18 33.12 -6.98
C THR A 313 4.62 32.37 -8.25
N THR A 314 4.51 31.04 -8.27
CA THR A 314 4.81 30.21 -9.45
C THR A 314 3.88 30.55 -10.62
N CYS A 315 2.62 30.86 -10.36
CA CYS A 315 1.66 31.33 -11.36
C CYS A 315 1.83 32.83 -11.70
N GLN A 316 2.88 33.50 -11.21
CA GLN A 316 3.12 34.94 -11.38
C GLN A 316 1.98 35.83 -10.85
N VAL A 317 1.20 35.33 -9.89
CA VAL A 317 0.15 36.09 -9.21
C VAL A 317 0.78 36.80 -8.02
N HIS A 318 0.65 38.13 -8.00
CA HIS A 318 1.16 38.95 -6.90
C HIS A 318 0.42 38.61 -5.59
N ASN A 319 1.17 38.38 -4.54
CA ASN A 319 0.64 38.06 -3.22
C ASN A 319 1.62 38.48 -2.11
N VAL A 320 1.08 38.80 -0.94
CA VAL A 320 1.85 39.19 0.24
C VAL A 320 1.37 38.35 1.42
N ARG A 321 2.30 37.81 2.22
CA ARG A 321 1.94 37.10 3.45
C ARG A 321 1.62 38.11 4.55
N GLU A 322 0.67 37.76 5.41
CA GLU A 322 0.31 38.57 6.59
C GLU A 322 1.57 38.92 7.42
N PRO A 323 1.78 40.20 7.78
CA PRO A 323 2.95 40.63 8.56
C PRO A 323 3.05 39.93 9.92
N ILE A 324 4.27 39.70 10.41
CA ILE A 324 4.51 39.07 11.71
C ILE A 324 4.55 40.16 12.80
N GLY A 325 3.91 39.91 13.95
CA GLY A 325 4.08 40.76 15.15
C GLY A 325 3.05 41.87 15.37
N LEU A 326 1.87 41.68 14.81
CA LEU A 326 0.77 42.63 14.89
C LEU A 326 0.25 42.73 16.35
N MET A 327 0.47 43.90 16.98
CA MET A 327 0.08 44.20 18.37
C MET A 327 -1.45 44.15 18.53
N ARG A 328 -1.91 43.61 19.67
CA ARG A 328 -3.30 43.19 19.92
C ARG A 328 -4.10 44.18 20.78
N ASP A 329 -3.74 45.46 20.79
CA ASP A 329 -4.47 46.48 21.53
C ASP A 329 -5.65 47.00 20.69
N GLY A 330 -6.72 46.21 20.65
CA GLY A 330 -7.99 46.55 20.02
C GLY A 330 -8.67 45.36 19.33
N ASN A 331 -9.99 45.40 19.19
CA ASN A 331 -10.81 44.43 18.44
C ASN A 331 -10.57 44.47 16.91
N MET A 332 -9.47 45.05 16.45
CA MET A 332 -9.12 45.24 15.05
C MET A 332 -8.07 44.19 14.64
N ARG A 333 -8.23 43.60 13.45
CA ARG A 333 -7.14 42.82 12.81
C ARG A 333 -6.02 43.81 12.47
N PRO A 334 -4.81 43.68 13.03
CA PRO A 334 -3.78 44.68 12.81
C PRO A 334 -3.11 44.30 11.48
N ASP A 335 -3.13 45.14 10.46
CA ASP A 335 -2.71 44.72 9.10
C ASP A 335 -1.71 45.70 8.46
N GLY A 336 -0.84 46.34 9.26
CA GLY A 336 0.08 47.37 8.72
C GLY A 336 1.32 47.77 9.53
N LEU A 337 1.50 47.31 10.79
CA LEU A 337 2.57 47.86 11.64
C LEU A 337 3.91 47.09 11.53
N THR A 338 5.02 47.77 11.19
CA THR A 338 6.36 47.15 11.21
C THR A 338 6.91 47.03 12.64
N LEU A 339 7.35 45.83 13.04
CA LEU A 339 7.98 45.56 14.35
C LEU A 339 9.33 46.28 14.55
N VAL A 340 10.03 46.59 13.47
CA VAL A 340 11.30 47.34 13.46
C VAL A 340 11.05 48.77 12.99
N PRO A 341 11.81 49.77 13.50
CA PRO A 341 11.64 51.16 13.08
C PRO A 341 11.85 51.31 11.57
N TRP A 342 10.85 51.87 10.88
CA TRP A 342 10.91 52.20 9.45
C TRP A 342 11.70 53.49 9.21
N TYR A 343 11.46 54.53 10.02
CA TYR A 343 12.19 55.80 9.93
C TYR A 343 12.19 56.52 11.30
N GLN A 344 13.38 56.95 11.77
CA GLN A 344 13.55 57.71 13.02
C GLN A 344 12.86 57.09 14.25
N GLY A 345 12.96 55.77 14.45
CA GLY A 345 12.32 55.12 15.60
C GLY A 345 10.81 54.90 15.44
N LYS A 346 10.19 55.31 14.33
CA LYS A 346 8.75 55.14 14.07
C LYS A 346 8.50 53.90 13.21
N ALA A 347 7.47 53.12 13.56
CA ALA A 347 6.97 52.04 12.73
C ALA A 347 6.20 52.60 11.52
N LEU A 348 6.26 51.90 10.37
CA LEU A 348 5.32 52.11 9.27
C LEU A 348 3.97 51.52 9.70
N ALA A 349 2.86 52.21 9.42
CA ALA A 349 1.49 51.80 9.78
C ALA A 349 0.63 51.62 8.52
#